data_AF-A0A0B4LGX6-F1
#
_entry.id   AF-A0A0B4LGX6-F1
#
_cell.length_a   1.000
_cell.length_b   1.000
_cell.length_c   1.000
_cell.angle_alpha   90.00
_cell.angle_beta   90.00
_cell.angle_gamma   90.00
#
_symmetry.space_group_name_H-M   'P 1'
#
loop_
_entity.id
_entity.type
_entity.pdbx_description
1 polymer ?
#
loop_
_entity_poly.entity_id
_entity_poly.type
_entity_poly.pdbx_seq_one_letter_code
_entity_poly.pdbx_strand_id
1 'polypeptide(L)' 'MERILRGIMRYRNTTREQMVKEFQKVRDNPEPKAVFFTCMDSRMIPTRYTDTHVGDMFVGE' A
#
# COMPACT_ATOMS: atom_id res chain seq x y z
N MET A 1 2.53 5.38 -20.95
CA MET A 1 3.49 6.08 -20.06
C MET A 1 2.86 7.29 -19.35
N GLU A 2 2.13 8.15 -20.07
CA GLU A 2 1.47 9.34 -19.51
C GLU A 2 0.53 9.08 -18.31
N ARG A 3 -0.23 7.97 -18.34
CA ARG A 3 -1.11 7.55 -17.24
C ARG A 3 -0.34 7.26 -15.93
N ILE A 4 0.87 6.70 -16.04
CA ILE A 4 1.72 6.41 -14.88
C ILE A 4 2.24 7.74 -14.30
N LEU A 5 2.75 8.63 -15.16
CA LEU A 5 3.23 9.95 -14.74
C LEU A 5 2.14 10.78 -14.05
N ARG A 6 0.92 10.82 -14.63
CA ARG A 6 -0.23 11.47 -13.99
C ARG A 6 -0.57 10.85 -12.64
N GLY A 7 -0.52 9.51 -12.53
CA GLY A 7 -0.73 8.81 -11.27
C GLY A 7 0.30 9.18 -10.20
N ILE A 8 1.58 9.24 -10.57
CA ILE A 8 2.66 9.65 -9.66
C ILE A 8 2.49 11.11 -9.22
N MET A 9 2.15 12.01 -10.14
CA MET A 9 1.89 13.42 -9.81
C MET A 9 0.72 13.55 -8.83
N ARG A 10 -0.37 12.80 -9.04
CA ARG A 10 -1.50 12.74 -8.11
C ARG A 10 -1.06 12.25 -6.73
N TYR A 11 -0.37 11.12 -6.66
CA TYR A 11 0.13 10.56 -5.39
C TYR A 11 0.97 11.58 -4.60
N ARG A 12 1.89 12.28 -5.28
CA ARG A 12 2.76 13.30 -4.67
C ARG A 12 1.98 14.45 -4.05
N ASN A 13 0.90 14.88 -4.69
CA ASN A 13 0.13 16.06 -4.26
C ASN A 13 -1.00 15.73 -3.27
N THR A 14 -1.45 14.48 -3.18
CA THR A 14 -2.61 14.12 -2.34
C THR A 14 -2.25 13.31 -1.11
N THR A 15 -1.51 12.22 -1.28
CA THR A 15 -1.50 11.12 -0.29
C THR A 15 -0.10 10.83 0.25
N ARG A 16 0.94 11.33 -0.42
CA ARG A 16 2.35 11.09 -0.05
C ARG A 16 2.66 11.47 1.40
N GLU A 17 2.24 12.64 1.86
CA GLU A 17 2.63 13.11 3.20
C GLU A 17 2.12 12.21 4.32
N GLN A 18 0.87 11.73 4.22
CA GLN A 18 0.31 10.78 5.18
C GLN A 18 0.99 9.42 5.09
N MET A 19 1.12 8.87 3.88
CA MET A 19 1.75 7.55 3.69
C MET A 19 3.21 7.52 4.17
N VAL A 20 3.99 8.58 3.97
CA VAL A 20 5.39 8.63 4.43
C VAL A 20 5.50 8.53 5.95
N LYS A 21 4.56 9.13 6.70
CA LYS A 21 4.53 8.99 8.16
C LYS A 21 4.26 7.55 8.59
N GLU A 22 3.40 6.83 7.88
CA GLU A 22 3.14 5.41 8.14
C GLU A 22 4.34 4.53 7.76
N PHE A 23 4.97 4.79 6.61
CA PHE A 23 6.18 4.07 6.20
C PHE A 23 7.32 4.24 7.21
N GLN A 24 7.48 5.43 7.79
CA GLN A 24 8.48 5.66 8.83
C GLN A 24 8.24 4.81 10.08
N LYS A 25 6.97 4.63 10.49
CA LYS A 25 6.63 3.76 11.63
C LYS A 25 6.94 2.29 11.34
N VAL A 26 6.57 1.82 10.15
CA VAL A 26 6.73 0.41 9.75
C VAL A 26 8.18 0.04 9.45
N ARG A 27 9.01 1.00 8.98
CA ARG A 27 10.42 0.78 8.65
C ARG A 27 11.22 0.21 9.82
N ASP A 28 11.01 0.76 11.02
CA ASP A 28 11.86 0.48 12.17
C ASP A 28 11.34 -0.74 12.98
N ASN A 29 10.03 -1.00 13.00
CA ASN A 29 9.43 -2.18 13.63
C ASN A 29 8.12 -2.60 12.94
N PRO A 30 8.16 -3.48 11.92
CA PRO A 30 6.96 -3.98 11.26
C PRO A 30 6.27 -5.06 12.11
N GLU A 31 5.01 -4.84 12.49
CA GLU A 31 4.17 -5.79 13.23
C GLU A 31 2.88 -6.12 12.45
N PRO A 32 2.97 -6.96 11.40
CA PRO A 32 1.81 -7.35 10.62
C PRO A 32 0.84 -8.19 11.45
N LYS A 33 -0.45 -7.87 11.33
CA LYS A 33 -1.54 -8.56 12.05
C LYS A 33 -2.02 -9.81 11.31
N ALA A 34 -1.81 -9.85 9.99
CA ALA A 34 -2.28 -10.92 9.12
C ALA A 34 -1.33 -11.19 7.95
N VAL A 35 -1.36 -12.43 7.47
CA VAL A 35 -0.76 -12.83 6.19
C VAL A 35 -1.88 -13.03 5.18
N PHE A 36 -1.81 -12.37 4.03
CA PHE A 36 -2.81 -12.45 2.98
C PHE A 36 -2.22 -13.11 1.74
N PHE A 37 -2.77 -14.25 1.33
CA PHE A 37 -2.44 -14.91 0.07
C PHE A 37 -3.43 -14.48 -1.00
N THR A 38 -2.92 -13.86 -2.07
CA THR A 38 -3.75 -13.40 -3.18
C THR A 38 -3.23 -13.93 -4.51
N CYS A 39 -4.11 -13.99 -5.50
CA CYS A 39 -3.72 -14.28 -6.87
C CYS A 39 -3.12 -13.02 -7.49
N MET A 40 -2.22 -13.16 -8.47
CA MET A 40 -1.59 -12.06 -9.24
C MET A 40 -2.59 -11.25 -10.11
N ASP A 41 -3.88 -11.37 -9.85
CA ASP A 41 -4.94 -10.73 -10.60
C ASP A 41 -5.09 -9.26 -10.20
N SER A 42 -4.89 -8.37 -11.17
CA SER A 42 -4.98 -6.92 -10.98
C SER A 42 -6.36 -6.39 -10.52
N ARG A 43 -7.42 -7.20 -10.54
CA ARG A 43 -8.76 -6.83 -10.04
C ARG A 43 -8.83 -6.93 -8.51
N MET A 44 -7.93 -7.69 -7.89
CA MET A 44 -7.87 -7.83 -6.43
C MET A 44 -6.64 -7.10 -5.90
N ILE A 45 -6.88 -5.97 -5.23
CA ILE A 45 -5.85 -5.28 -4.46
C ILE A 45 -6.20 -5.50 -2.98
N PRO A 46 -5.51 -6.39 -2.26
CA PRO A 46 -5.89 -6.80 -0.90
C PRO A 46 -6.13 -5.62 0.04
N THR A 47 -5.24 -4.62 0.02
CA THR A 47 -5.33 -3.44 0.87
C THR A 47 -6.59 -2.60 0.64
N ARG A 48 -7.15 -2.59 -0.58
CA ARG A 48 -8.40 -1.87 -0.89
C ARG A 48 -9.64 -2.66 -0.50
N TYR A 49 -9.56 -3.99 -0.50
CA TYR A 49 -10.68 -4.86 -0.16
C TYR A 49 -10.88 -4.96 1.34
N THR A 50 -9.80 -4.95 2.11
CA THR A 50 -9.82 -5.11 3.57
C THR A 50 -9.76 -3.79 4.34
N ASP A 51 -9.65 -2.66 3.64
CA ASP A 51 -9.51 -1.32 4.21
C ASP A 51 -8.39 -1.25 5.29
N THR A 52 -7.25 -1.83 4.94
CA THR A 52 -6.10 -1.99 5.86
C THR A 52 -5.02 -0.94 5.61
N HIS A 53 -4.31 -0.58 6.67
CA HIS A 53 -3.25 0.41 6.60
C HIS A 53 -1.90 -0.22 6.28
N VAL A 54 -0.94 0.62 5.92
CA VAL A 54 0.43 0.19 5.65
C VAL A 54 1.00 -0.51 6.89
N GLY A 55 1.51 -1.73 6.70
CA GLY A 55 2.10 -2.54 7.77
C GLY A 55 1.13 -3.50 8.47
N ASP A 56 -0.18 -3.40 8.25
CA ASP A 56 -1.15 -4.32 8.87
C ASP A 56 -1.12 -5.73 8.26
N MET A 57 -0.71 -5.85 6.99
CA MET A 57 -0.73 -7.11 6.25
C MET A 57 0.59 -7.40 5.56
N PHE A 58 1.01 -8.66 5.64
CA PHE A 58 2.04 -9.22 4.78
C PHE A 58 1.38 -9.93 3.59
N VAL A 59 1.64 -9.46 2.36
CA VAL A 59 1.03 -10.02 1.15
C VAL A 59 2.01 -11.00 0.50
N GLY A 60 1.56 -12.24 0.33
CA GLY A 60 2.24 -13.24 -0.49
C GLY A 60 1.47 -13.45 -1.81
N GLU A 61 2.19 -13.39 -2.93
CA GLU A 61 1.72 -13.76 -4.28
C GLU A 61 2.44 -15.01 -4.77
#